data_AF-A0A0C2G9M3-F1
#
_entry.id   AF-A0A0C2G9M3-F1
#
_cell.length_a   1.000
_cell.length_b   1.000
_cell.length_c   1.000
_cell.angle_alpha   90.00
_cell.angle_beta   90.00
_cell.angle_gamma   90.00
#
_symmetry.space_group_name_H-M   'P 1'
#
loop_
_entity.id
_entity.type
_entity.pdbx_description
1 polymer ?
#
loop_
_entity_poly.entity_id
_entity_poly.type
_entity_poly.pdbx_seq_one_letter_code
_entity_poly.pdbx_strand_id
1 'polypeptide(L)'
;VSFKVRRDPWFRGREDALPSTAIVVKEPPPYGKRQGFKPRTPEDYGDGGAFPEIHFAQFPLGMGMGERKGKSEGQIALQYDADGKLRHDAIARIGHDKNKVVYTKLADMRAKVWDEEDEDIQRPDEETIAEQTEKTRLALEKITESKVDILSDC
;
A
#
# COMPACT_ATOMS: atom_id res chain seq x y z
N VAL A 1 -4.70 20.44 -32.16
CA VAL A 1 -5.01 21.23 -30.94
C VAL A 1 -3.77 21.20 -30.05
N SER A 2 -3.09 22.34 -29.92
CA SER A 2 -1.79 22.45 -29.22
C SER A 2 -2.01 22.55 -27.71
N PHE A 3 -1.64 21.53 -26.94
CA PHE A 3 -1.74 21.54 -25.48
C PHE A 3 -0.55 22.31 -24.90
N LYS A 4 -0.77 23.58 -24.55
CA LYS A 4 0.24 24.42 -23.90
C LYS A 4 0.34 23.97 -22.44
N VAL A 5 1.40 23.22 -22.10
CA VAL A 5 1.72 22.84 -20.72
C VAL A 5 1.94 24.12 -19.93
N ARG A 6 0.96 24.51 -19.12
CA ARG A 6 1.11 25.60 -18.16
C ARG A 6 2.03 25.07 -17.06
N ARG A 7 3.27 25.61 -17.01
CA ARG A 7 4.18 25.36 -15.88
C ARG A 7 3.83 26.37 -14.79
N ASP A 8 3.34 25.89 -13.66
CA ASP A 8 2.93 26.73 -12.54
C ASP A 8 4.13 27.41 -11.88
N PRO A 9 4.08 28.74 -11.63
CA PRO A 9 5.21 29.50 -11.08
C PRO A 9 5.62 29.06 -9.67
N TRP A 10 4.71 28.40 -8.94
CA TRP A 10 4.93 27.90 -7.58
C TRP A 10 5.99 26.78 -7.54
N PHE A 11 6.13 26.00 -8.62
CA PHE A 11 7.06 24.86 -8.69
C PHE A 11 8.43 25.22 -9.27
N ARG A 12 8.67 26.49 -9.62
CA ARG A 12 9.99 26.93 -10.10
C ARG A 12 11.02 26.93 -8.97
N GLY A 13 12.17 26.32 -9.21
CA GLY A 13 13.35 26.40 -8.33
C GLY A 13 13.65 25.15 -7.51
N ARG A 14 12.87 24.07 -7.64
CA ARG A 14 13.20 22.76 -7.02
C ARG A 14 13.83 21.76 -7.99
N GLU A 15 13.73 22.04 -9.29
CA GLU A 15 14.24 21.20 -10.37
C GLU A 15 15.76 21.36 -10.58
N ASP A 16 16.33 22.51 -10.24
CA ASP A 16 17.78 22.78 -10.32
C ASP A 16 18.57 22.32 -9.06
N ALA A 17 17.86 21.84 -8.03
CA ALA A 17 18.44 21.40 -6.76
C ALA A 17 18.71 19.88 -6.70
N LEU A 18 18.62 19.18 -7.83
CA LEU A 18 19.11 17.82 -7.96
C LEU A 18 20.52 17.89 -8.53
N PRO A 19 21.58 17.56 -7.76
CA PRO A 19 22.89 17.43 -8.37
C PRO A 19 22.79 16.31 -9.41
N SER A 20 23.05 16.64 -10.67
CA SER A 20 23.25 15.66 -11.75
C SER A 20 24.59 14.95 -11.52
N THR A 21 24.73 14.25 -10.39
CA THR A 21 25.79 13.27 -10.20
C THR A 21 25.37 12.09 -11.04
N ALA A 22 26.02 11.91 -12.19
CA ALA A 22 26.02 10.62 -12.85
C ALA A 22 26.38 9.58 -11.77
N ILE A 23 25.41 8.74 -11.41
CA ILE A 23 25.61 7.67 -10.43
C ILE A 23 26.68 6.78 -11.06
N VAL A 24 27.91 6.84 -10.55
CA VAL A 24 28.93 5.86 -10.90
C VAL A 24 28.43 4.56 -10.31
N VAL A 25 27.74 3.77 -11.12
CA VAL A 25 27.28 2.43 -10.74
C VAL A 25 28.55 1.62 -10.52
N LYS A 26 28.95 1.50 -9.25
CA LYS A 26 30.00 0.56 -8.86
C LYS A 26 29.38 -0.81 -8.93
N GLU A 27 29.52 -1.47 -10.07
CA GLU A 27 29.08 -2.85 -10.22
C GLU A 27 29.95 -3.73 -9.30
N PRO A 28 29.31 -4.48 -8.38
CA PRO A 28 30.07 -5.26 -7.44
C PRO A 28 30.64 -6.51 -8.16
N PRO A 29 31.82 -7.02 -7.78
CA PRO A 29 32.51 -8.10 -8.50
C PRO A 29 31.63 -9.34 -8.72
N PRO A 30 31.76 -10.12 -9.80
CA PRO A 30 30.88 -11.27 -10.05
C PRO A 30 30.91 -12.31 -8.93
N TYR A 31 29.83 -13.10 -8.81
CA TYR A 31 29.68 -14.14 -7.79
C TYR A 31 30.87 -15.12 -7.78
N GLY A 32 31.35 -15.48 -6.58
CA GLY A 32 32.52 -16.36 -6.41
C GLY A 32 33.88 -15.66 -6.53
N LYS A 33 33.94 -14.39 -6.94
CA LYS A 33 35.18 -13.57 -6.95
C LYS A 33 35.15 -12.43 -5.92
N ARG A 34 34.25 -12.49 -4.93
CA ARG A 34 34.05 -11.43 -3.92
C ARG A 34 34.94 -11.58 -2.67
N GLN A 35 36.02 -12.36 -2.74
CA GLN A 35 36.95 -12.50 -1.61
C GLN A 35 37.60 -11.14 -1.28
N GLY A 36 37.37 -10.63 -0.08
CA GLY A 36 37.89 -9.34 0.38
C GLY A 36 37.06 -8.12 -0.03
N PHE A 37 36.00 -8.29 -0.83
CA PHE A 37 35.04 -7.23 -1.11
C PHE A 37 34.18 -6.97 0.13
N LYS A 38 34.08 -5.71 0.58
CA LYS A 38 33.33 -5.33 1.79
C LYS A 38 32.50 -4.08 1.50
N PRO A 39 31.23 -4.24 1.08
CA PRO A 39 30.39 -3.09 0.76
C PRO A 39 30.01 -2.34 2.04
N ARG A 40 30.33 -1.04 2.11
CA ARG A 40 30.05 -0.18 3.27
C ARG A 40 29.03 0.90 2.96
N THR A 41 29.01 1.42 1.74
CA THR A 41 28.00 2.38 1.29
C THR A 41 26.90 1.66 0.53
N PRO A 42 25.67 2.21 0.47
CA PRO A 42 24.59 1.63 -0.34
C PRO A 42 24.96 1.57 -1.83
N GLU A 43 25.81 2.49 -2.31
CA GLU A 43 26.30 2.53 -3.69
C GLU A 43 27.25 1.37 -4.03
N ASP A 44 27.95 0.79 -3.05
CA ASP A 44 28.85 -0.34 -3.27
C ASP A 44 28.08 -1.64 -3.60
N TYR A 45 26.77 -1.68 -3.35
CA TYR A 45 25.90 -2.79 -3.72
C TYR A 45 25.42 -2.69 -5.17
N GLY A 46 25.52 -1.51 -5.80
CA GLY A 46 24.96 -1.25 -7.12
C GLY A 46 23.44 -1.42 -7.11
N ASP A 47 22.98 -2.51 -7.73
CA ASP A 47 21.58 -2.98 -7.72
C ASP A 47 21.47 -4.42 -7.15
N GLY A 48 22.58 -4.93 -6.60
CA GLY A 48 22.71 -6.27 -6.06
C GLY A 48 22.27 -6.30 -4.60
N GLY A 49 21.41 -7.26 -4.25
CA GLY A 49 21.07 -7.55 -2.86
C GLY A 49 22.30 -7.95 -2.01
N ALA A 50 22.07 -8.18 -0.71
CA ALA A 50 23.13 -8.59 0.20
C ALA A 50 23.82 -9.89 -0.27
N PHE A 51 25.15 -9.96 -0.14
CA PHE A 51 25.97 -11.10 -0.58
C PHE A 51 26.15 -12.10 0.57
N PRO A 52 25.51 -13.29 0.53
CA PRO A 52 25.59 -14.26 1.64
C PRO A 52 26.99 -14.85 1.81
N GLU A 53 27.84 -14.79 0.79
CA GLU A 53 29.23 -15.31 0.82
C GLU A 53 30.18 -14.46 1.67
N ILE A 54 29.81 -13.22 2.00
CA ILE A 54 30.61 -12.32 2.83
C ILE A 54 30.02 -12.32 4.23
N HIS A 55 30.75 -12.89 5.20
CA HIS A 55 30.35 -12.95 6.61
C HIS A 55 30.51 -11.58 7.30
N PHE A 56 29.71 -10.62 6.86
CA PHE A 56 29.67 -9.24 7.32
C PHE A 56 28.22 -8.75 7.28
N ALA A 57 27.82 -7.91 8.23
CA ALA A 57 26.48 -7.32 8.26
C ALA A 57 26.33 -6.32 7.11
N GLN A 58 25.44 -6.65 6.16
CA GLN A 58 25.25 -5.90 4.92
C GLN A 58 23.86 -5.26 4.90
N PHE A 59 23.79 -4.00 4.48
CA PHE A 59 22.57 -3.19 4.53
C PHE A 59 22.40 -2.38 3.22
N PRO A 60 22.07 -3.03 2.08
CA PRO A 60 22.09 -2.41 0.75
C PRO A 60 21.28 -1.11 0.62
N LEU A 61 20.11 -1.02 1.26
CA LEU A 61 19.32 0.23 1.36
C LEU A 61 19.09 0.67 2.81
N GLY A 62 20.00 0.30 3.72
CA GLY A 62 19.75 0.45 5.16
C GLY A 62 18.61 -0.45 5.68
N MET A 63 18.10 -1.37 4.86
CA MET A 63 17.11 -2.38 5.25
C MET A 63 17.71 -3.29 6.33
N GLY A 64 17.00 -3.51 7.43
CA GLY A 64 17.50 -4.33 8.55
C GLY A 64 18.51 -3.63 9.45
N MET A 65 18.95 -2.41 9.11
CA MET A 65 19.57 -1.52 10.07
C MET A 65 18.44 -1.08 11.00
N GLY A 66 18.44 -1.57 12.25
CA GLY A 66 17.43 -1.18 13.24
C GLY A 66 17.23 0.34 13.23
N GLU A 67 15.98 0.78 13.40
CA GLU A 67 15.56 2.18 13.23
C GLU A 67 16.63 3.12 13.79
N ARG A 68 17.15 4.01 12.94
CA ARG A 68 18.14 5.01 13.35
C ARG A 68 17.56 5.73 14.56
N LYS A 69 18.15 5.49 15.73
CA LYS A 69 17.72 5.97 17.06
C LYS A 69 16.94 7.28 16.97
N GLY A 70 15.63 7.21 17.19
CA GLY A 70 14.87 8.34 17.74
C GLY A 70 13.56 8.79 17.09
N LYS A 71 13.02 8.17 16.03
CA LYS A 71 11.74 8.63 15.45
C LYS A 71 10.93 7.52 14.76
N SER A 72 9.92 6.96 15.43
CA SER A 72 8.80 6.30 14.74
C SER A 72 7.52 6.12 15.55
N GLU A 73 7.32 6.89 16.64
CA GLU A 73 6.03 6.88 17.33
C GLU A 73 5.01 7.72 16.54
N GLY A 74 4.32 7.11 15.57
CA GLY A 74 3.22 7.73 14.83
C GLY A 74 3.36 7.81 13.31
N GLN A 75 4.27 7.08 12.69
CA GLN A 75 4.40 7.05 11.22
C GLN A 75 3.86 5.75 10.63
N ILE A 76 3.05 5.86 9.58
CA ILE A 76 2.56 4.72 8.81
C ILE A 76 3.56 4.40 7.70
N ALA A 77 3.86 3.11 7.54
CA ALA A 77 4.74 2.65 6.47
C ALA A 77 4.18 3.02 5.09
N LEU A 78 5.06 3.49 4.20
CA LEU A 78 4.71 3.78 2.81
C LEU A 78 4.38 2.46 2.09
N GLN A 79 3.12 2.28 1.72
CA GLN A 79 2.64 1.10 1.01
C GLN A 79 2.55 1.41 -0.49
N TYR A 80 2.92 0.45 -1.33
CA TYR A 80 2.79 0.55 -2.78
C TYR A 80 1.74 -0.45 -3.28
N ASP A 81 1.05 -0.09 -4.35
CA ASP A 81 0.13 -0.98 -5.08
C ASP A 81 0.90 -1.87 -6.06
N ALA A 82 0.22 -2.87 -6.64
CA ALA A 82 0.83 -3.78 -7.64
C ALA A 82 1.40 -3.02 -8.86
N ASP A 83 0.81 -1.87 -9.20
CA ASP A 83 1.28 -0.96 -10.25
C ASP A 83 2.48 -0.08 -9.84
N GLY A 84 3.01 -0.23 -8.63
CA GLY A 84 4.08 0.62 -8.09
C GLY A 84 3.62 2.03 -7.71
N LYS A 85 2.31 2.29 -7.68
CA LYS A 85 1.76 3.58 -7.20
C LYS A 85 1.72 3.62 -5.68
N LEU A 86 2.02 4.78 -5.10
CA LEU A 86 1.96 4.96 -3.66
C LEU A 86 0.50 4.93 -3.17
N ARG A 87 0.21 4.06 -2.19
CA ARG A 87 -1.11 3.89 -1.58
C ARG A 87 -1.34 4.99 -0.54
N HIS A 88 -1.87 6.13 -0.98
CA HIS A 88 -2.32 7.18 -0.07
C HIS A 88 -3.59 6.79 0.73
N ASP A 89 -4.31 5.78 0.24
CA ASP A 89 -5.53 5.23 0.85
C ASP A 89 -5.32 4.70 2.28
N ALA A 90 -4.08 4.33 2.62
CA ALA A 90 -3.73 3.86 3.96
C ALA A 90 -4.06 4.90 5.04
N ILE A 91 -3.98 6.20 4.72
CA ILE A 91 -4.34 7.28 5.65
C ILE A 91 -5.84 7.35 5.87
N ALA A 92 -6.63 7.22 4.79
CA ALA A 92 -8.09 7.24 4.88
C ALA A 92 -8.66 5.98 5.58
N ARG A 93 -7.91 4.88 5.59
CA ARG A 93 -8.30 3.63 6.25
C ARG A 93 -7.89 3.55 7.72
N ILE A 94 -7.18 4.53 8.26
CA ILE A 94 -6.81 4.54 9.68
C ILE A 94 -8.09 4.49 10.52
N GLY A 95 -8.23 3.49 11.40
CA GLY A 95 -9.41 3.32 12.25
C GLY A 95 -10.60 2.64 11.57
N HIS A 96 -10.44 2.13 10.35
CA HIS A 96 -11.43 1.30 9.67
C HIS A 96 -10.96 -0.14 9.54
N ASP A 97 -11.90 -1.08 9.54
CA ASP A 97 -11.60 -2.47 9.25
C ASP A 97 -11.02 -2.63 7.86
N LYS A 98 -10.10 -3.59 7.71
CA LYS A 98 -9.49 -3.93 6.41
C LYS A 98 -10.50 -4.25 5.30
N ASN A 99 -11.69 -4.73 5.70
CA ASN A 99 -12.79 -5.14 4.82
C ASN A 99 -13.74 -3.98 4.45
N LYS A 100 -13.63 -2.83 5.11
CA LYS A 100 -14.48 -1.68 4.78
C LYS A 100 -14.00 -1.06 3.47
N VAL A 101 -14.92 -0.94 2.51
CA VAL A 101 -14.64 -0.28 1.24
C VAL A 101 -14.65 1.24 1.45
N VAL A 102 -13.52 1.87 1.15
CA VAL A 102 -13.34 3.33 1.19
C VAL A 102 -12.85 3.76 -0.19
N TYR A 103 -13.60 4.66 -0.81
CA TYR A 103 -13.26 5.25 -2.11
C TYR A 103 -12.43 6.50 -1.90
N THR A 104 -11.27 6.55 -2.52
CA THR A 104 -10.26 7.61 -2.33
C THR A 104 -9.63 8.02 -3.65
N LYS A 105 -9.70 7.18 -4.68
CA LYS A 105 -9.04 7.40 -5.96
C LYS A 105 -9.95 8.27 -6.83
N LEU A 106 -9.36 9.15 -7.64
CA LEU A 106 -10.11 9.93 -8.63
C LEU A 106 -10.82 9.02 -9.64
N ALA A 107 -10.30 7.83 -9.89
CA ALA A 107 -10.96 6.81 -10.71
C ALA A 107 -12.34 6.45 -10.17
N ASP A 108 -12.52 6.44 -8.84
CA ASP A 108 -13.77 6.07 -8.18
C ASP A 108 -14.85 7.16 -8.33
N MET A 109 -14.46 8.41 -8.60
CA MET A 109 -15.40 9.52 -8.87
C MET A 109 -15.91 9.52 -10.31
N ARG A 110 -15.28 8.77 -11.21
CA ARG A 110 -15.69 8.75 -12.62
C ARG A 110 -16.96 7.91 -12.74
N ALA A 111 -17.96 8.46 -13.41
CA ALA A 111 -19.16 7.71 -13.75
C ALA A 111 -18.76 6.52 -14.63
N LYS A 112 -19.10 5.32 -14.19
CA LYS A 112 -19.07 4.13 -15.02
C LYS A 112 -20.32 4.19 -15.93
N VAL A 113 -20.14 3.95 -17.21
CA VAL A 113 -21.25 3.73 -18.15
C VAL A 113 -21.65 2.29 -17.97
N TRP A 114 -22.93 2.06 -17.71
CA TRP A 114 -23.51 0.74 -17.47
C TRP A 114 -24.56 0.50 -18.55
N ASP A 115 -24.63 -0.73 -19.04
CA ASP A 115 -25.71 -1.19 -19.90
C ASP A 115 -26.67 -2.05 -19.06
N GLU A 116 -27.99 -1.97 -19.33
CA GLU A 116 -29.00 -2.67 -18.53
C GLU A 116 -28.92 -4.21 -18.64
N GLU A 117 -28.12 -4.72 -19.58
CA GLU A 117 -27.89 -6.15 -19.82
C GLU A 117 -26.66 -6.71 -19.07
N ASP A 118 -25.93 -5.88 -18.31
CA ASP A 118 -24.74 -6.32 -17.57
C ASP A 118 -25.12 -7.29 -16.43
N GLU A 119 -24.57 -8.51 -16.45
CA GLU A 119 -24.77 -9.56 -15.44
C GLU A 119 -24.35 -9.11 -14.02
N ASP A 120 -23.42 -8.16 -13.93
CA ASP A 120 -22.90 -7.61 -12.66
C ASP A 120 -23.95 -6.78 -11.87
N ILE A 121 -24.99 -6.24 -12.52
CA ILE A 121 -26.04 -5.43 -11.87
C ILE A 121 -27.26 -6.28 -11.51
N GLN A 122 -27.34 -7.51 -12.03
CA GLN A 122 -28.49 -8.36 -11.81
C GLN A 122 -28.64 -8.69 -10.33
N ARG A 123 -29.91 -8.81 -9.92
CA ARG A 123 -30.24 -9.21 -8.56
C ARG A 123 -29.63 -10.61 -8.33
N PRO A 124 -28.97 -10.85 -7.19
CA PRO A 124 -28.49 -12.18 -6.84
C PRO A 124 -29.62 -13.22 -6.89
N ASP A 125 -29.26 -14.48 -7.12
CA ASP A 125 -30.22 -15.60 -7.23
C ASP A 125 -31.15 -15.70 -6.02
N GLU A 126 -32.39 -16.13 -6.26
CA GLU A 126 -33.42 -16.26 -5.22
C GLU A 126 -33.00 -17.16 -4.05
N GLU A 127 -32.19 -18.19 -4.32
CA GLU A 127 -31.61 -19.07 -3.30
C GLU A 127 -30.67 -18.30 -2.35
N THR A 128 -29.78 -17.46 -2.90
CA THR A 128 -28.85 -16.66 -2.09
C THR A 128 -29.58 -15.62 -1.24
N ILE A 129 -30.68 -15.06 -1.76
CA ILE A 129 -31.54 -14.13 -1.03
C ILE A 129 -32.23 -14.85 0.12
N ALA A 130 -32.78 -16.04 -0.10
CA ALA A 130 -33.42 -16.84 0.93
C ALA A 130 -32.42 -17.18 2.05
N GLU A 131 -31.22 -17.66 1.71
CA GLU A 131 -30.16 -17.94 2.68
C GLU A 131 -29.74 -16.70 3.48
N GLN A 132 -29.55 -15.56 2.82
CA GLN A 132 -29.18 -14.31 3.49
C GLN A 132 -30.29 -13.82 4.42
N THR A 133 -31.55 -14.00 4.01
CA THR A 133 -32.73 -13.64 4.80
C THR A 133 -32.80 -14.51 6.05
N GLU A 134 -32.60 -15.82 5.94
CA GLU A 134 -32.57 -16.73 7.08
C GLU A 134 -31.42 -16.41 8.04
N LYS A 135 -30.20 -16.19 7.52
CA LYS A 135 -29.03 -15.80 8.33
C LYS A 135 -29.27 -14.49 9.07
N THR A 136 -29.86 -13.50 8.41
CA THR A 136 -30.16 -12.19 9.01
C THR A 136 -31.27 -12.30 10.04
N ARG A 137 -32.32 -13.10 9.77
CA ARG A 137 -33.42 -13.36 10.71
C ARG A 137 -32.89 -13.97 12.01
N LEU A 138 -32.08 -15.03 11.93
CA LEU A 138 -31.48 -15.67 13.10
C LEU A 138 -30.58 -14.73 13.90
N ALA A 139 -29.80 -13.89 13.23
CA ALA A 139 -28.94 -12.91 13.89
C ALA A 139 -29.75 -11.85 14.66
N LEU A 140 -30.87 -11.39 14.09
CA LEU A 140 -31.77 -10.44 14.75
C LEU A 140 -32.48 -11.06 15.94
N GLU A 141 -32.97 -12.30 15.82
CA GLU A 141 -33.59 -13.05 16.91
C GLU A 141 -32.64 -13.15 18.11
N LYS A 142 -31.39 -13.53 17.89
CA LYS A 142 -30.35 -13.60 18.93
C LYS A 142 -30.11 -12.25 19.62
N ILE A 143 -30.12 -11.15 18.87
CA ILE A 143 -29.95 -9.80 19.43
C ILE A 143 -31.17 -9.42 20.26
N THR A 144 -32.38 -9.78 19.83
CA THR A 144 -33.61 -9.49 20.57
C THR A 144 -33.72 -10.31 21.86
N GLU A 145 -33.39 -11.61 21.82
CA GLU A 145 -33.32 -12.47 23.01
C GLU A 145 -32.34 -11.89 24.03
N SER A 146 -31.12 -11.58 23.60
CA SER A 146 -30.11 -10.97 24.48
C SER A 146 -30.60 -9.67 25.15
N LYS A 147 -31.40 -8.86 24.44
CA LYS A 147 -31.97 -7.62 24.99
C LYS A 147 -33.15 -7.89 25.93
N VAL A 148 -33.96 -8.91 25.64
CA VAL A 148 -35.10 -9.32 26.46
C VAL A 148 -34.60 -9.91 27.78
N ASP A 149 -33.56 -10.74 27.75
CA ASP A 149 -32.96 -11.34 28.95
C ASP A 149 -32.42 -10.25 29.89
N ILE A 150 -31.70 -9.26 29.36
CA ILE A 150 -31.21 -8.11 30.16
C ILE A 150 -32.37 -7.33 30.80
N LEU A 151 -33.50 -7.23 30.11
CA LEU A 151 -34.69 -6.53 30.60
C LEU A 151 -35.52 -7.37 31.57
N SER A 152 -35.48 -8.70 31.50
CA SER A 152 -36.20 -9.59 32.43
C SER A 152 -35.46 -9.78 33.75
N ASP A 153 -34.14 -9.61 33.76
CA ASP A 153 -33.29 -9.73 34.96
C ASP A 153 -33.15 -8.39 35.73
N CYS A 154 -33.77 -7.30 35.27
CA CYS A 154 -33.88 -6.01 35.96
C CYS A 154 -35.25 -5.86 36.63
#